data_AF-A0A2L2Z9N9-F1
#
_entry.id   AF-A0A2L2Z9N9-F1
#
_cell.length_a   1.000
_cell.length_b   1.000
_cell.length_c   1.000
_cell.angle_alpha   90.00
_cell.angle_beta   90.00
_cell.angle_gamma   90.00
#
_symmetry.space_group_name_H-M   'P 1'
#
loop_
_entity.id
_entity.type
_entity.pdbx_description
1 polymer ?
#
loop_
_entity_poly.entity_id
_entity_poly.type
_entity_poly.pdbx_seq_one_letter_code
_entity_poly.pdbx_strand_id
1 'polypeptide(L)'
;PETTHQVSFMFSDRGIPNGIRHMNVYGSHTFKLVKDDGESVSCKYHYKTDQGIDSLPEEKAKELSGSAPDYSLRDLYTAIAAGKYPSCIFYIQVMTFK
;
A
#
# COMPACT_ATOMS: atom_id res chain seq x y z
N PRO A 1 5.75 -2.86 -23.22
CA PRO A 1 4.32 -2.42 -23.16
C PRO A 1 3.61 -2.84 -21.86
N GLU A 2 3.98 -3.99 -21.29
CA GLU A 2 3.55 -4.52 -20.00
C GLU A 2 3.83 -3.57 -18.81
N THR A 3 4.85 -2.72 -18.91
CA THR A 3 5.23 -1.75 -17.86
C THR A 3 4.30 -0.54 -17.79
N THR A 4 3.55 -0.24 -18.86
CA THR A 4 2.75 1.00 -18.99
C THR A 4 1.79 1.19 -17.82
N HIS A 5 1.13 0.12 -17.38
CA HIS A 5 0.21 0.17 -16.25
C HIS A 5 0.91 0.57 -14.93
N GLN A 6 2.10 0.03 -14.67
CA GLN A 6 2.87 0.37 -13.47
C GLN A 6 3.42 1.81 -13.55
N VAL A 7 3.87 2.23 -14.73
CA VAL A 7 4.35 3.59 -14.99
C VAL A 7 3.24 4.61 -14.71
N SER A 8 2.00 4.36 -15.15
CA SER A 8 0.88 5.26 -14.85
C SER A 8 0.64 5.44 -13.35
N PHE A 9 0.83 4.41 -12.53
CA PHE A 9 0.75 4.54 -11.08
C PHE A 9 1.96 5.28 -10.49
N MET A 10 3.16 4.95 -10.96
CA MET A 10 4.41 5.52 -10.44
C MET A 10 4.50 7.03 -10.67
N PHE A 11 3.99 7.53 -11.79
CA PHE A 11 3.98 8.96 -12.13
C PHE A 11 2.64 9.66 -11.81
N SER A 12 1.79 9.01 -11.02
CA SER A 12 0.64 9.66 -10.37
C SER A 12 1.01 10.05 -8.94
N ASP A 13 0.12 10.75 -8.24
CA ASP A 13 0.27 11.09 -6.81
C ASP A 13 0.56 9.86 -5.93
N ARG A 14 0.12 8.66 -6.36
CA ARG A 14 0.40 7.39 -5.65
C ARG A 14 1.87 7.02 -5.62
N GLY A 15 2.71 7.60 -6.48
CA GLY A 15 4.16 7.39 -6.50
C GLY A 15 4.88 8.08 -5.35
N ILE A 16 4.26 9.06 -4.70
CA ILE A 16 4.86 9.89 -3.66
C ILE A 16 3.97 9.92 -2.41
N PRO A 17 3.81 8.78 -1.71
CA PRO A 17 2.91 8.69 -0.55
C PRO A 17 3.38 9.56 0.61
N ASN A 18 2.44 10.12 1.37
CA ASN A 18 2.71 10.88 2.57
C ASN A 18 2.99 9.94 3.77
N GLY A 19 4.16 9.30 3.74
CA GLY A 19 4.52 8.26 4.70
C GLY A 19 3.82 6.92 4.45
N ILE A 20 4.33 5.85 5.07
CA ILE A 20 3.83 4.49 4.79
C ILE A 20 2.44 4.20 5.39
N ARG A 21 1.99 5.02 6.34
CA ARG A 21 0.71 4.81 7.04
C ARG A 21 -0.49 5.24 6.17
N HIS A 22 -0.26 6.13 5.21
CA HIS A 22 -1.30 6.72 4.36
C HIS A 22 -1.41 6.05 2.97
N MET A 23 -1.03 4.78 2.86
CA MET A 23 -1.10 4.03 1.61
C MET A 23 -1.77 2.67 1.77
N ASN A 24 -2.42 2.22 0.70
CA ASN A 24 -2.91 0.85 0.57
C ASN A 24 -1.81 -0.07 0.06
N VAL A 25 -1.81 -1.33 0.51
CA VAL A 25 -0.89 -2.37 0.04
C VAL A 25 -1.68 -3.43 -0.72
N TYR A 26 -1.12 -3.86 -1.85
CA TYR A 26 -1.74 -4.83 -2.75
C TYR A 26 -0.77 -6.00 -2.94
N GLY A 27 -1.27 -7.24 -2.82
CA GLY A 27 -0.45 -8.45 -2.96
C GLY A 27 0.12 -8.67 -4.37
N SER A 28 -0.24 -7.83 -5.34
CA SER A 28 0.14 -7.86 -6.76
C SER A 28 -0.29 -9.13 -7.49
N HIS A 29 0.23 -10.29 -7.11
CA HIS A 29 -0.04 -11.59 -7.71
C HIS A 29 -1.41 -12.12 -7.37
N THR A 30 -1.87 -13.07 -8.18
CA THR A 30 -3.05 -13.89 -7.87
C THR A 30 -2.58 -15.13 -7.13
N PHE A 31 -3.18 -15.37 -5.97
CA PHE A 31 -2.88 -16.52 -5.12
C PHE A 31 -4.03 -17.55 -5.21
N LYS A 32 -3.81 -18.75 -4.70
CA LYS A 32 -4.85 -19.76 -4.52
C LYS A 32 -5.10 -19.98 -3.04
N LEU A 33 -6.38 -19.96 -2.65
CA LEU A 33 -6.84 -20.46 -1.35
C LEU A 33 -7.26 -21.91 -1.57
N VAL A 34 -6.76 -22.81 -0.75
CA VAL A 34 -7.00 -24.26 -0.85
C VAL A 34 -7.67 -24.72 0.44
N LYS A 35 -8.81 -25.40 0.31
CA LYS A 35 -9.52 -26.02 1.43
C LYS A 35 -8.93 -27.41 1.74
N ASP A 36 -9.33 -27.96 2.88
CA ASP A 36 -8.93 -29.30 3.34
C ASP A 36 -9.38 -30.43 2.40
N ASP A 37 -10.46 -30.22 1.65
CA ASP A 37 -10.98 -31.15 0.63
C ASP A 37 -10.26 -31.06 -0.73
N GLY A 38 -9.29 -30.14 -0.86
CA GLY A 38 -8.54 -29.89 -2.10
C GLY A 38 -9.22 -28.94 -3.08
N GLU A 39 -10.44 -28.45 -2.80
CA GLU A 39 -11.06 -27.38 -3.60
C GLU A 39 -10.25 -26.09 -3.47
N SER A 40 -10.19 -25.29 -4.55
CA SER A 40 -9.49 -24.02 -4.51
C SER A 40 -10.25 -22.89 -5.19
N VAL A 41 -9.95 -21.67 -4.77
CA VAL A 41 -10.39 -20.42 -5.41
C VAL A 41 -9.19 -19.50 -5.62
N SER A 42 -9.25 -18.66 -6.64
CA SER A 42 -8.23 -17.63 -6.84
C SER A 42 -8.53 -16.42 -5.95
N CYS A 43 -7.48 -15.76 -5.44
CA CYS A 43 -7.66 -14.56 -4.64
C CYS A 43 -6.60 -13.48 -4.90
N LYS A 44 -6.98 -12.23 -4.57
CA LYS A 44 -6.08 -11.09 -4.41
C LYS A 44 -6.14 -10.60 -2.97
N TYR A 45 -4.99 -10.20 -2.44
CA TYR A 45 -4.85 -9.64 -1.10
C TYR A 45 -4.75 -8.12 -1.14
N HIS A 46 -5.46 -7.47 -0.21
CA HIS A 46 -5.50 -6.02 -0.09
C HIS A 46 -5.43 -5.62 1.39
N TYR A 47 -4.48 -4.76 1.74
CA TYR A 47 -4.49 -4.04 3.01
C TYR A 47 -4.94 -2.61 2.73
N LYS A 48 -6.03 -2.21 3.36
CA LYS A 48 -6.57 -0.85 3.25
C LYS A 48 -6.25 -0.07 4.51
N THR A 49 -5.59 1.07 4.37
CA THR A 49 -5.25 1.93 5.52
C THR A 49 -6.51 2.56 6.12
N ASP A 50 -6.59 2.59 7.45
CA ASP A 50 -7.62 3.33 8.18
C ASP A 50 -7.25 4.80 8.40
N GLN A 51 -6.02 5.20 8.07
CA GLN A 51 -5.51 6.58 8.26
C GLN A 51 -5.87 7.51 7.10
N GLY A 52 -6.57 6.99 6.08
CA GLY A 52 -6.84 7.70 4.84
C GLY A 52 -5.64 7.65 3.88
N ILE A 53 -5.93 7.76 2.58
CA ILE A 53 -4.90 7.81 1.54
C ILE A 53 -4.46 9.26 1.39
N ASP A 54 -3.16 9.50 1.48
CA ASP A 54 -2.57 10.83 1.33
C ASP A 54 -1.21 10.76 0.61
N SER A 55 -0.95 11.78 -0.18
CA SER A 55 0.21 11.89 -1.07
C SER A 55 0.85 13.26 -0.95
N LEU A 56 2.16 13.32 -1.07
CA LEU A 56 2.90 14.58 -0.99
C LEU A 56 2.82 15.34 -2.32
N PRO A 57 2.69 16.67 -2.28
CA PRO A 57 3.01 17.52 -3.43
C PRO A 57 4.48 17.34 -3.86
N GLU A 58 4.75 17.40 -5.15
CA GLU A 58 6.09 17.18 -5.72
C GLU A 58 7.17 18.08 -5.09
N GLU A 59 6.89 19.37 -4.95
CA GLU A 59 7.81 20.33 -4.32
C GLU A 59 8.18 19.93 -2.89
N LYS A 60 7.20 19.44 -2.12
CA LYS A 60 7.44 19.00 -0.74
C LYS A 60 8.25 17.71 -0.69
N ALA A 61 7.97 16.77 -1.59
CA ALA A 61 8.71 15.53 -1.68
C ALA A 61 10.18 15.77 -2.08
N LYS A 62 10.43 16.70 -2.99
CA LYS A 62 11.78 17.14 -3.38
C LYS A 62 12.52 17.75 -2.19
N GLU A 63 11.90 18.67 -1.45
CA GLU A 63 12.47 19.24 -0.22
C GLU A 63 12.82 18.15 0.81
N LEU A 64 11.89 17.22 1.08
CA LEU A 64 12.05 16.15 2.05
C LEU A 64 13.15 15.15 1.64
N SER A 65 13.31 14.87 0.35
CA SER A 65 14.35 13.97 -0.15
C SER A 65 15.78 14.40 0.23
N GLY A 66 16.02 15.71 0.35
CA GLY A 66 17.30 16.27 0.78
C GLY A 66 17.38 16.52 2.28
N SER A 67 16.32 17.07 2.87
CA SER A 67 16.32 17.52 4.28
C SER A 67 16.00 16.40 5.28
N ALA A 68 15.21 15.40 4.90
CA ALA A 68 14.74 14.32 5.75
C ALA A 68 14.51 13.03 4.92
N PRO A 69 15.58 12.37 4.43
CA PRO A 69 15.46 11.19 3.58
C PRO A 69 14.78 9.99 4.29
N ASP A 70 14.75 10.00 5.63
CA ASP A 70 14.09 9.02 6.49
C ASP A 70 12.65 9.40 6.87
N TYR A 71 12.06 10.44 6.25
CA TYR A 71 10.75 11.00 6.56
C TYR A 71 9.68 9.94 6.82
N SER A 72 9.48 9.00 5.89
CA SER A 72 8.43 7.98 5.99
C SER A 72 8.61 7.03 7.18
N LEU A 73 9.86 6.72 7.53
CA LEU A 73 10.18 5.89 8.70
C LEU A 73 9.98 6.69 9.99
N ARG A 74 10.45 7.94 10.01
CA ARG A 74 10.30 8.84 11.15
C ARG A 74 8.84 9.13 11.46
N ASP A 75 8.00 9.31 10.44
CA ASP A 75 6.55 9.46 10.58
C ASP A 75 5.94 8.24 11.30
N LEU A 76 6.23 7.02 10.81
CA LEU A 76 5.77 5.79 11.43
C LEU A 76 6.22 5.67 12.89
N TYR A 77 7.52 5.87 13.13
CA TYR A 77 8.10 5.76 14.47
C TYR A 77 7.47 6.75 15.43
N THR A 78 7.34 8.01 15.01
CA THR A 78 6.77 9.07 15.84
C THR A 78 5.30 8.80 16.14
N ALA A 79 4.54 8.30 15.17
CA ALA A 79 3.14 7.91 15.38
C ALA A 79 3.01 6.80 16.42
N ILE A 80 3.82 5.74 16.31
CA ILE A 80 3.83 4.63 17.28
C ILE A 80 4.26 5.11 18.68
N ALA A 81 5.32 5.91 18.76
CA ALA A 81 5.81 6.47 20.02
C ALA A 81 4.76 7.37 20.71
N ALA A 82 3.92 8.05 19.92
CA ALA A 82 2.81 8.87 20.40
C ALA A 82 1.53 8.07 20.71
N GLY A 83 1.56 6.73 20.65
CA GLY A 83 0.39 5.87 20.86
C GLY A 83 -0.64 5.90 19.71
N LYS A 84 -0.30 6.52 18.57
CA LYS A 84 -1.13 6.59 17.36
C LYS A 84 -0.78 5.42 16.44
N TYR A 85 -1.16 4.22 16.83
CA TYR A 85 -0.86 3.01 16.07
C TYR A 85 -1.59 3.01 14.73
N PRO A 86 -0.89 2.86 13.59
CA PRO A 86 -1.56 2.65 12.32
C PRO A 86 -2.23 1.27 12.29
N SER A 87 -3.43 1.23 11.75
CA SER A 87 -4.19 0.02 11.45
C SER A 87 -4.53 -0.06 9.96
N CYS A 88 -4.64 -1.30 9.48
CA CYS A 88 -5.15 -1.58 8.15
C CYS A 88 -6.11 -2.76 8.19
N ILE A 89 -7.18 -2.69 7.40
CA ILE A 89 -8.14 -3.78 7.25
C ILE A 89 -7.67 -4.68 6.11
N PHE A 90 -7.61 -5.98 6.39
CA PHE A 90 -7.28 -6.99 5.42
C PHE A 90 -8.52 -7.45 4.65
N TYR A 91 -8.51 -7.23 3.34
CA TYR A 91 -9.55 -7.67 2.42
C TYR A 91 -9.01 -8.71 1.45
N ILE A 92 -9.89 -9.65 1.11
CA ILE A 92 -9.63 -10.67 0.10
C ILE A 92 -10.67 -10.52 -1.00
N GLN A 93 -10.21 -10.33 -2.23
CA GLN A 93 -11.07 -10.47 -3.41
C GLN A 93 -10.99 -11.93 -3.86
N VAL A 94 -12.13 -12.62 -3.89
CA VAL A 94 -12.23 -14.04 -4.26
C VAL A 94 -12.81 -14.18 -5.66
N MET A 95 -12.25 -15.07 -6.46
CA MET A 95 -12.74 -15.43 -7.80
C MET A 95 -12.86 -16.95 -7.91
N THR A 96 -14.07 -17.43 -8.18
CA THR A 96 -14.37 -18.85 -8.39
C THR A 96 -14.06 -19.27 -9.83
N PHE A 97 -13.63 -20.51 -10.03
CA PHE A 97 -13.27 -21.06 -11.35
C PHE A 97 -14.47 -21.47 -12.23
N LYS A 98 -15.64 -20.85 -12.04
CA LYS A 98 -16.84 -21.13 -12.86
C LYS A 98 -16.74 -20.51 -14.23
#